data_AF-M1MFW1-F1
#
_entry.id   AF-M1MFW1-F1
#
_cell.length_a   1.000
_cell.length_b   1.000
_cell.length_c   1.000
_cell.angle_alpha   90.00
_cell.angle_beta   90.00
_cell.angle_gamma   90.00
#
_symmetry.space_group_name_H-M   'P 1'
#
loop_
_entity.id
_entity.type
_entity.pdbx_description
1 polymer ?
#
loop_
_entity_poly.entity_id
_entity_poly.type
_entity_poly.pdbx_seq_one_letter_code
_entity_poly.pdbx_strand_id
1 'polypeptide(L)' 'MKNNEAIFKFNQAMEQARADLHKAIEIYGRSSNEVIIASRNLDIYINISMKRKV' A
#
# COMPACT_ATOMS: atom_id res chain seq x y z
N MET A 1 23.75 8.35 -1.14
CA MET A 1 23.20 7.42 -2.15
C MET A 1 22.26 6.34 -1.59
N LYS A 2 22.41 5.83 -0.35
CA LYS A 2 21.52 4.80 0.23
C LYS A 2 20.05 5.21 0.41
N ASN A 3 19.76 6.50 0.63
CA ASN A 3 18.40 6.98 0.90
C ASN A 3 17.49 6.93 -0.35
N ASN A 4 18.05 7.15 -1.55
CA ASN A 4 17.29 7.09 -2.80
C ASN A 4 16.84 5.67 -3.13
N GLU A 5 17.66 4.66 -2.84
CA GLU A 5 17.33 3.26 -3.10
C GLU A 5 16.20 2.78 -2.18
N ALA A 6 16.23 3.16 -0.90
CA ALA A 6 15.17 2.83 0.05
C ALA A 6 13.83 3.46 -0.35
N ILE A 7 13.85 4.74 -0.77
CA ILE A 7 12.65 5.44 -1.26
C ILE A 7 12.14 4.79 -2.55
N PHE A 8 13.04 4.41 -3.47
CA PHE A 8 12.67 3.75 -4.72
C PHE A 8 11.98 2.40 -4.47
N LYS A 9 12.58 1.54 -3.63
CA LYS A 9 12.00 0.24 -3.24
C LYS A 9 10.67 0.41 -2.53
N PHE A 10 10.55 1.42 -1.66
CA PHE A 10 9.30 1.77 -1.01
C PHE A 10 8.21 2.12 -2.03
N ASN A 11 8.52 2.97 -3.02
CA ASN A 11 7.57 3.35 -4.05
C ASN A 11 7.14 2.14 -4.90
N GLN A 12 8.07 1.26 -5.28
CA GLN A 12 7.72 0.02 -6.00
C GLN A 12 6.76 -0.87 -5.19
N ALA A 13 7.03 -1.07 -3.90
CA ALA A 13 6.17 -1.85 -3.02
C ALA A 13 4.77 -1.23 -2.90
N MET A 14 4.68 0.11 -2.86
CA MET A 14 3.41 0.84 -2.82
C MET A 14 2.59 0.66 -4.10
N GLU A 15 3.22 0.73 -5.27
CA GLU A 15 2.53 0.51 -6.55
C GLU A 15 2.02 -0.94 -6.66
N GLN A 16 2.82 -1.91 -6.22
CA GLN A 16 2.40 -3.31 -6.21
C GLN A 16 1.19 -3.53 -5.27
N ALA A 17 1.25 -2.99 -4.05
CA ALA A 17 0.14 -3.11 -3.09
C ALA A 17 -1.16 -2.45 -3.59
N ARG A 18 -1.05 -1.33 -4.32
CA ARG A 18 -2.21 -0.71 -5.00
C ARG A 18 -2.78 -1.63 -6.07
N ALA A 19 -1.94 -2.17 -6.95
CA ALA A 19 -2.37 -3.07 -8.01
C ALA A 19 -3.05 -4.33 -7.46
N ASP A 20 -2.52 -4.91 -6.38
CA ASP A 20 -3.11 -6.09 -5.73
C ASP A 20 -4.45 -5.76 -5.06
N LEU A 21 -4.58 -4.57 -4.46
CA LEU A 21 -5.87 -4.11 -3.92
C LEU A 21 -6.91 -3.92 -5.03
N HIS A 22 -6.52 -3.37 -6.17
CA HIS A 22 -7.42 -3.23 -7.32
C HIS A 22 -7.93 -4.60 -7.80
N LYS A 23 -7.04 -5.58 -7.96
CA LYS A 23 -7.43 -6.95 -8.30
C LYS A 23 -8.35 -7.58 -7.25
N ALA A 24 -8.06 -7.35 -5.96
CA ALA A 24 -8.92 -7.85 -4.88
C ALA A 24 -10.32 -7.23 -4.95
N ILE A 25 -10.44 -5.93 -5.28
CA ILE A 25 -11.73 -5.26 -5.49
C ILE A 25 -12.48 -5.89 -6.67
N GLU A 26 -11.79 -6.22 -7.77
CA GLU A 26 -12.40 -6.86 -8.93
C GLU A 26 -12.92 -8.28 -8.62
N ILE A 27 -12.17 -9.06 -7.84
CA ILE A 27 -12.50 -10.46 -7.52
C ILE A 27 -13.57 -10.56 -6.42
N TYR A 28 -13.37 -9.84 -5.32
CA TYR A 28 -14.17 -10.01 -4.09
C TYR A 28 -15.23 -8.92 -3.93
N GLY A 29 -15.16 -7.86 -4.72
CA GLY A 29 -15.99 -6.68 -4.55
C GLY A 29 -15.47 -5.75 -3.46
N ARG A 30 -15.73 -4.45 -3.64
CA ARG A 30 -15.22 -3.37 -2.78
C ARG A 30 -15.63 -3.50 -1.30
N SER A 31 -16.80 -4.07 -1.03
CA SER A 31 -17.37 -4.22 0.30
C SER A 31 -17.02 -5.54 0.99
N SER A 32 -16.21 -6.39 0.36
CA SER A 32 -15.73 -7.61 1.00
C SER A 32 -14.85 -7.30 2.20
N ASN A 33 -14.88 -8.17 3.20
CA ASN A 33 -14.08 -7.99 4.42
C ASN A 33 -12.59 -7.99 4.10
N GLU A 34 -12.17 -8.82 3.15
CA GLU A 34 -10.80 -8.97 2.66
C GLU A 34 -10.29 -7.64 2.08
N VAL A 35 -11.07 -7.00 1.20
CA VAL A 35 -10.72 -5.72 0.59
C VAL A 35 -10.68 -4.59 1.62
N ILE A 36 -11.63 -4.59 2.58
CA ILE A 36 -11.66 -3.60 3.66
C ILE A 36 -10.40 -3.71 4.54
N ILE A 37 -10.00 -4.94 4.89
CA ILE A 37 -8.78 -5.19 5.68
C ILE A 37 -7.54 -4.77 4.88
N ALA A 38 -7.44 -5.17 3.62
CA ALA A 38 -6.31 -4.81 2.76
C ALA A 38 -6.18 -3.29 2.59
N SER A 39 -7.29 -2.59 2.39
CA SER A 39 -7.34 -1.12 2.28
C SER A 39 -6.85 -0.44 3.57
N ARG A 40 -7.33 -0.89 4.74
CA ARG A 40 -6.91 -0.35 6.04
C ARG A 40 -5.43 -0.56 6.30
N ASN A 41 -4.91 -1.74 5.96
CA ASN A 41 -3.48 -2.04 6.12
C ASN A 41 -2.62 -1.13 5.22
N LEU A 42 -3.06 -0.89 3.98
CA LEU A 42 -2.38 0.01 3.07
C LEU A 42 -2.37 1.45 3.60
N ASP A 43 -3.49 1.94 4.11
CA ASP A 43 -3.60 3.28 4.72
C ASP A 43 -2.69 3.43 5.96
N ILE A 44 -2.62 2.41 6.82
CA ILE A 44 -1.71 2.41 7.99
C ILE A 44 -0.26 2.51 7.52
N TYR A 45 0.12 1.72 6.52
CA TYR A 45 1.49 1.68 6.02
C TYR A 45 1.90 3.01 5.37
N ILE A 46 1.02 3.63 4.59
CA ILE A 46 1.23 4.98 4.04
C ILE A 46 1.42 5.98 5.18
N ASN A 47 0.55 5.97 6.19
CA ASN A 47 0.61 6.91 7.31
C ASN A 47 1.90 6.78 8.13
N ILE A 48 2.35 5.56 8.43
CA ILE A 48 3.63 5.32 9.12
C ILE A 48 4.80 5.87 8.28
N SER A 49 4.76 5.64 6.97
CA SER A 49 5.83 6.03 6.06
C SER A 49 5.89 7.54 5.85
N MET A 50 4.75 8.23 5.86
CA MET A 50 4.69 9.70 5.81
C MET A 50 5.07 10.34 7.15
N LYS A 51 4.70 9.75 8.29
CA LYS A 51 5.10 10.25 9.61
C LYS A 51 6.60 10.08 9.91
N ARG A 52 7.30 9.20 9.20
CA ARG A 52 8.76 9.06 9.26
C ARG A 52 9.52 10.12 8.43
N LYS A 53 8.82 11.01 7.71
CA LYS A 53 9.43 12.10 6.93
C LYS A 53 9.65 13.41 7.73
N VAL A 54 9.59 13.39 9.06
CA VAL A 54 10.00 14.51 9.93
C VAL A 54 11.38 14.29 10.51
#